data_AF-A0A327HUJ5-F1
#
_entry.id   AF-A0A327HUJ5-F1
#
_cell.length_a   1.000
_cell.length_b   1.000
_cell.length_c   1.000
_cell.angle_alpha   90.00
_cell.angle_beta   90.00
_cell.angle_gamma   90.00
#
_symmetry.space_group_name_H-M   'P 1'
#
loop_
_entity.id
_entity.type
_entity.pdbx_description
1 polymer ?
#
loop_
_entity_poly.entity_id
_entity_poly.type
_entity_poly.pdbx_seq_one_letter_code
_entity_poly.pdbx_strand_id
1 'polypeptide(L)'
;MGWWPFKKRRELAGNDPHMKGARAWIQDLREICERNYENPTMGQNRVREMQVEWTDSHAQGELDDSLLQGLDRRAFRLLRADEEEWIMWLDDEGFWEPGWKGGFDSE
;
A
#
# COMPACT_ATOMS: atom_id res chain seq x y z
N MET A 1 -2.76 30.65 -30.25
CA MET A 1 -2.96 29.20 -30.37
C MET A 1 -2.15 28.50 -29.28
N GLY A 2 -2.82 27.68 -28.47
CA GLY A 2 -2.31 26.64 -27.56
C GLY A 2 -0.98 26.85 -26.84
N TRP A 3 -1.03 27.43 -25.64
CA TRP A 3 0.03 27.36 -24.64
C TRP A 3 0.01 25.96 -23.99
N TRP A 4 1.11 25.19 -24.07
CA TRP A 4 1.25 23.93 -23.35
C TRP A 4 1.81 24.20 -21.95
N PRO A 5 1.14 23.79 -20.86
CA PRO A 5 1.71 23.90 -19.53
C PRO A 5 2.45 22.60 -19.21
N PHE A 6 3.76 22.65 -19.12
CA PHE A 6 4.48 21.70 -18.28
C PHE A 6 4.03 21.99 -16.85
N LYS A 7 3.05 21.23 -16.34
CA LYS A 7 2.79 21.16 -14.89
C LYS A 7 4.14 20.85 -14.24
N LYS A 8 4.64 21.78 -13.42
CA LYS A 8 5.79 21.52 -12.56
C LYS A 8 5.52 20.21 -11.84
N ARG A 9 6.35 19.19 -12.08
CA ARG A 9 6.54 18.13 -11.09
C ARG A 9 6.93 18.88 -9.81
N ARG A 10 6.10 18.77 -8.78
CA ARG A 10 6.52 19.14 -7.43
C ARG A 10 7.76 18.28 -7.21
N GLU A 11 8.92 18.93 -7.09
CA GLU A 11 10.14 18.24 -6.75
C GLU A 11 9.84 17.45 -5.47
N LEU A 12 9.88 16.12 -5.55
CA LEU A 12 10.04 15.26 -4.38
C LEU A 12 11.46 15.52 -3.88
N ALA A 13 11.66 16.70 -3.29
CA ALA A 13 12.91 17.14 -2.70
C ALA A 13 12.61 17.56 -1.27
N GLY A 14 12.42 16.55 -0.43
CA GLY A 14 12.53 16.64 1.01
C GLY A 14 13.43 15.51 1.47
N ASN A 15 14.71 15.81 1.73
CA ASN A 15 15.57 14.96 2.56
C ASN A 15 15.05 15.01 4.01
N ASP A 16 13.84 14.54 4.27
CA ASP A 16 13.41 14.25 5.63
C ASP A 16 13.72 12.78 5.92
N PRO A 17 14.55 12.46 6.92
CA PRO A 17 14.85 11.08 7.32
C PRO A 17 13.60 10.25 7.65
N HIS A 18 12.43 10.87 7.84
CA HIS A 18 11.17 10.21 8.16
C HIS A 18 10.28 9.93 6.93
N MET A 19 10.64 10.37 5.72
CA MET A 19 9.85 10.07 4.52
C MET A 19 10.01 8.60 4.14
N LYS A 20 9.01 7.78 4.47
CA LYS A 20 8.90 6.39 3.98
C LYS A 20 8.76 6.42 2.46
N GLY A 21 9.78 5.94 1.75
CA GLY A 21 9.69 5.78 0.30
C GLY A 21 8.55 4.83 -0.10
N ALA A 22 8.03 4.97 -1.32
CA ALA A 22 6.90 4.21 -1.84
C ALA A 22 6.97 2.68 -1.61
N ARG A 23 8.16 2.09 -1.72
CA ARG A 23 8.40 0.66 -1.47
C ARG A 23 8.34 0.27 0.00
N ALA A 24 8.61 1.20 0.91
CA ALA A 24 8.60 0.95 2.34
C ALA A 24 7.18 0.65 2.85
N TRP A 25 6.14 1.32 2.34
CA TRP A 25 4.76 1.07 2.76
C TRP A 25 4.25 -0.34 2.44
N ILE A 26 4.58 -0.85 1.25
CA ILE A 26 4.20 -2.22 0.86
C ILE A 26 4.97 -3.23 1.71
N GLN A 27 6.26 -2.99 1.94
CA GLN A 27 7.09 -3.85 2.78
C GLN A 27 6.60 -3.85 4.24
N ASP A 28 6.30 -2.69 4.81
CA ASP A 28 5.77 -2.56 6.17
C ASP A 28 4.42 -3.29 6.30
N LEU A 29 3.55 -3.16 5.28
CA LEU A 29 2.28 -3.87 5.24
C LEU A 29 2.48 -5.38 5.18
N ARG A 30 3.44 -5.85 4.38
CA ARG A 30 3.81 -7.27 4.31
C ARG A 30 4.31 -7.77 5.67
N GLU A 31 5.28 -7.08 6.26
CA GLU A 31 5.86 -7.46 7.54
C GLU A 31 4.84 -7.52 8.67
N ILE A 32 3.92 -6.56 8.74
CA ILE A 32 2.92 -6.56 9.81
C ILE A 32 1.93 -7.72 9.64
N CYS A 33 1.62 -8.10 8.40
CA CYS A 33 0.76 -9.25 8.14
C CYS A 33 1.49 -10.57 8.43
N GLU A 34 2.74 -10.71 7.97
CA GLU A 34 3.57 -11.89 8.22
C GLU A 34 3.84 -12.11 9.72
N ARG A 35 4.11 -11.06 10.50
CA ARG A 35 4.27 -11.17 11.96
C ARG A 35 3.01 -11.63 12.69
N ASN A 36 1.85 -11.55 12.03
CA ASN A 36 0.56 -11.97 12.57
C ASN A 36 -0.05 -13.11 11.74
N TYR A 37 0.77 -13.94 11.08
CA TYR A 37 0.26 -15.05 10.25
C TYR A 37 -0.63 -16.03 11.05
N GLU A 38 -0.31 -16.30 12.33
CA GLU A 38 -1.10 -17.15 13.22
C GLU A 38 -2.31 -16.45 13.84
N ASN A 39 -2.41 -15.12 13.70
CA ASN A 39 -3.52 -14.34 14.25
C ASN A 39 -4.01 -13.28 13.25
N PRO A 40 -4.79 -13.71 12.24
CA PRO A 40 -5.32 -12.83 11.21
C PRO A 40 -6.13 -11.66 11.78
N THR A 41 -6.88 -11.87 12.87
CA THR A 41 -7.65 -10.79 13.51
C THR A 41 -6.74 -9.65 14.00
N MET A 42 -5.61 -9.99 14.62
CA MET A 42 -4.64 -8.99 15.07
C MET A 42 -3.95 -8.33 13.87
N GLY A 43 -3.55 -9.11 12.85
CA GLY A 43 -3.01 -8.58 11.61
C GLY A 43 -3.96 -7.57 10.94
N GLN A 44 -5.23 -7.91 10.82
CA GLN A 44 -6.26 -7.04 10.26
C GLN A 44 -6.45 -5.75 11.07
N ASN A 45 -6.39 -5.80 12.40
CA ASN A 45 -6.43 -4.59 13.22
C ASN A 45 -5.24 -3.67 12.90
N ARG A 46 -4.04 -4.24 12.73
CA ARG A 46 -2.86 -3.47 12.32
C ARG A 46 -2.97 -2.90 10.90
N VAL A 47 -3.56 -3.64 9.97
CA VAL A 47 -3.84 -3.11 8.61
C VAL A 47 -4.75 -1.88 8.68
N ARG A 48 -5.75 -1.86 9.57
CA ARG A 48 -6.61 -0.68 9.78
C ARG A 48 -5.85 0.50 10.37
N GLU A 49 -4.90 0.27 11.28
CA GLU A 49 -4.02 1.31 11.81
C GLU A 49 -3.18 1.92 10.69
N MET A 50 -2.56 1.08 9.85
CA MET A 50 -1.76 1.55 8.71
C MET A 50 -2.59 2.33 7.69
N GLN A 51 -3.88 1.98 7.50
CA GLN A 51 -4.78 2.77 6.65
C GLN A 51 -4.90 4.22 7.09
N VAL A 52 -4.90 4.49 8.40
CA VAL A 52 -4.88 5.86 8.92
C VAL A 52 -3.54 6.53 8.59
N GLU A 53 -2.43 5.85 8.87
CA GLU A 53 -1.08 6.39 8.66
C GLU A 53 -0.81 6.76 7.20
N TRP A 54 -1.08 5.86 6.24
CA TRP A 54 -0.82 6.17 4.83
C TRP A 54 -1.81 7.17 4.23
N THR A 55 -3.02 7.27 4.80
CA THR A 55 -3.99 8.31 4.42
C THR A 55 -3.47 9.69 4.87
N ASP A 56 -2.92 9.78 6.08
CA ASP A 56 -2.33 11.01 6.58
C ASP A 56 -1.08 11.42 5.79
N SER A 57 -0.19 10.46 5.47
CA SER A 57 0.96 10.70 4.60
C SER A 57 0.55 11.13 3.19
N HIS A 58 -0.51 10.55 2.63
CA HIS A 58 -1.07 10.99 1.35
C HIS A 58 -1.61 12.42 1.41
N ALA A 59 -2.36 12.76 2.46
CA ALA A 59 -2.88 14.12 2.67
C ALA A 59 -1.76 15.18 2.79
N GLN A 60 -0.59 14.78 3.29
CA GLN A 60 0.62 15.61 3.37
C GLN A 60 1.41 15.68 2.05
N GLY A 61 1.04 14.87 1.05
CA GLY A 61 1.69 14.81 -0.26
C GLY A 61 2.96 13.97 -0.29
N GLU A 62 3.18 13.12 0.72
CA GLU A 62 4.35 12.24 0.84
C GLU A 62 4.14 10.88 0.15
N LEU A 63 2.89 10.52 -0.11
CA LEU A 63 2.48 9.30 -0.78
C LEU A 63 1.68 9.64 -2.04
N ASP A 64 2.01 8.99 -3.16
CA ASP A 64 1.34 9.28 -4.44
C ASP A 64 0.01 8.52 -4.58
N ASP A 65 -0.92 9.07 -5.36
CA ASP A 65 -2.26 8.51 -5.58
C ASP A 65 -2.23 7.05 -6.06
N SER A 66 -1.24 6.68 -6.88
CA SER A 66 -1.15 5.34 -7.46
C SER A 66 -0.73 4.30 -6.43
N LEU A 67 0.18 4.69 -5.53
CA LEU A 67 0.56 3.87 -4.38
C LEU A 67 -0.59 3.76 -3.38
N LEU A 68 -1.30 4.86 -3.07
CA LEU A 68 -2.45 4.84 -2.15
C LEU A 68 -3.48 3.81 -2.61
N GLN A 69 -3.87 3.91 -3.89
CA GLN A 69 -4.82 2.99 -4.48
C GLN A 69 -4.32 1.53 -4.45
N GLY A 70 -3.01 1.32 -4.60
CA GLY A 70 -2.39 0.00 -4.48
C GLY A 70 -2.43 -0.57 -3.06
N LEU A 71 -2.21 0.26 -2.05
CA LEU A 71 -2.30 -0.12 -0.63
C LEU A 71 -3.75 -0.39 -0.22
N ASP A 72 -4.68 0.48 -0.61
CA ASP A 72 -6.11 0.32 -0.28
C ASP A 72 -6.71 -0.95 -0.88
N ARG A 73 -6.33 -1.32 -2.11
CA ARG A 73 -6.76 -2.60 -2.72
C ARG A 73 -6.25 -3.81 -1.95
N ARG A 74 -5.00 -3.76 -1.48
CA ARG A 74 -4.42 -4.84 -0.67
C ARG A 74 -5.11 -4.94 0.68
N ALA A 75 -5.25 -3.80 1.36
CA ALA A 75 -5.97 -3.70 2.62
C ALA A 75 -7.40 -4.25 2.49
N PHE A 76 -8.11 -3.92 1.42
CA PHE A 76 -9.45 -4.47 1.16
C PHE A 76 -9.47 -6.01 1.12
N ARG A 77 -8.48 -6.65 0.49
CA ARG A 77 -8.39 -8.13 0.47
C ARG A 77 -8.05 -8.66 1.86
N LEU A 78 -6.99 -8.14 2.47
CA LEU A 78 -6.49 -8.58 3.78
C LEU A 78 -7.53 -8.44 4.89
N LEU A 79 -8.30 -7.35 4.90
CA LEU A 79 -9.33 -7.07 5.90
C LEU A 79 -10.60 -7.91 5.75
N ARG A 80 -10.78 -8.53 4.58
CA ARG A 80 -11.93 -9.40 4.28
C ARG A 80 -11.59 -10.87 4.30
N ALA A 81 -10.30 -11.20 4.25
CA ALA A 81 -9.80 -12.55 4.27
C ALA A 81 -10.23 -13.29 5.53
N ASP A 82 -10.67 -14.53 5.37
CA ASP A 82 -10.68 -15.50 6.45
C ASP A 82 -9.28 -16.03 6.76
N GLU A 83 -9.16 -17.03 7.64
CA GLU A 83 -7.86 -17.57 8.05
C GLU A 83 -7.10 -18.23 6.89
N GLU A 84 -7.79 -18.91 5.99
CA GLU A 84 -7.15 -19.59 4.84
C GLU A 84 -6.75 -18.57 3.76
N GLU A 85 -7.66 -17.65 3.43
CA GLU A 85 -7.39 -16.56 2.48
C GLU A 85 -6.26 -15.64 2.97
N TRP A 86 -6.14 -15.43 4.28
CA TRP A 86 -5.07 -14.62 4.86
C TRP A 86 -3.70 -15.19 4.52
N ILE A 87 -3.50 -16.49 4.77
CA ILE A 87 -2.26 -17.19 4.43
C ILE A 87 -2.03 -17.18 2.91
N MET A 88 -3.10 -17.41 2.12
CA MET A 88 -3.01 -17.37 0.65
C MET A 88 -2.49 -16.03 0.13
N TRP A 89 -2.96 -14.90 0.67
CA TRP A 89 -2.46 -13.57 0.28
C TRP A 89 -1.03 -13.30 0.76
N LEU A 90 -0.65 -13.84 1.92
CA LEU A 90 0.73 -13.73 2.41
C LEU A 90 1.72 -14.45 1.47
N ASP A 91 1.34 -15.62 0.97
CA ASP A 91 2.17 -16.46 0.09
C ASP A 91 2.17 -16.01 -1.39
N ASP A 92 1.30 -15.08 -1.79
CA ASP A 92 1.25 -14.53 -3.16
C ASP A 92 2.30 -13.43 -3.34
N GLU A 93 3.47 -13.77 -3.91
CA GLU A 93 4.51 -12.78 -4.21
C GLU A 93 4.02 -11.67 -5.16
N GLY A 94 3.14 -12.00 -6.12
CA GLY A 94 2.55 -11.04 -7.06
C GLY A 94 1.64 -10.02 -6.36
N PHE A 95 0.96 -10.43 -5.28
CA PHE A 95 0.20 -9.54 -4.42
C PHE A 95 1.07 -8.45 -3.80
N TRP A 96 2.37 -8.69 -3.56
CA TRP A 96 3.29 -7.72 -2.97
C TRP A 96 4.06 -6.88 -4.00
N GLU A 97 3.91 -7.16 -5.30
CA GLU A 97 4.64 -6.42 -6.34
C GLU A 97 4.11 -4.97 -6.53
N PRO A 98 4.99 -3.97 -6.70
CA PRO A 98 4.57 -2.63 -7.06
C PRO A 98 3.70 -2.63 -8.32
N GLY A 99 2.57 -1.93 -8.28
CA GLY A 99 1.67 -1.82 -9.44
C GLY A 99 0.59 -2.91 -9.55
N TRP A 100 0.54 -3.88 -8.63
CA TRP A 100 -0.54 -4.88 -8.56
C TRP A 100 -1.95 -4.25 -8.70
N LYS A 101 -2.77 -4.83 -9.59
CA LYS A 101 -4.07 -4.27 -10.01
C LYS A 101 -5.29 -4.98 -9.43
N GLY A 102 -5.12 -5.98 -8.58
CA GLY A 102 -6.24 -6.67 -7.93
C GLY A 102 -6.52 -8.09 -8.41
N GLY A 103 -5.57 -8.72 -9.13
CA GLY A 103 -5.63 -10.14 -9.51
C GLY A 103 -6.55 -10.48 -10.69
N PHE A 104 -7.10 -9.47 -11.39
CA PHE A 104 -7.97 -9.69 -12.56
C PHE A 104 -7.27 -9.51 -13.92
N ASP A 105 -5.95 -9.40 -13.95
CA ASP A 105 -5.16 -9.39 -15.20
C ASP A 105 -4.74 -10.82 -15.58
N SER A 106 -5.67 -11.77 -15.56
CA SER A 106 -5.55 -13.01 -16.32
C SER A 106 -6.51 -12.95 -17.50
N GLU A 107 -5.93 -13.12 -18.69
CA GLU A 107 -6.52 -13.08 -20.04
C GLU A 107 -7.95 -13.61 -20.20
#